data_AF-A0A518U8C0-F1
#
_entry.id   AF-A0A518U8C0-F1
#
_cell.length_a   1.000
_cell.length_b   1.000
_cell.length_c   1.000
_cell.angle_alpha   90.00
_cell.angle_beta   90.00
_cell.angle_gamma   90.00
#
_symmetry.space_group_name_H-M   'P 1'
#
loop_
_entity.id
_entity.type
_entity.pdbx_description
1 polymer ?
#
loop_
_entity_poly.entity_id
_entity_poly.type
_entity_poly.pdbx_seq_one_letter_code
_entity_poly.pdbx_strand_id
1 'polypeptide(L)'
;MNMQPRYLVTDTFDLRMLASLTVGITLKELSLDDVCDLIERAEQEQRMGLHGGWADGLKHPLATALAPDGPILLVANQVQTAQGEVMRWVQVEIVA
;
A
#
# COMPACT_ATOMS: atom_id res chain seq x y z
N MET A 1 10.35 11.82 15.89
CA MET A 1 9.27 10.85 16.14
C MET A 1 9.05 10.09 14.85
N ASN A 2 9.08 8.76 14.86
CA ASN A 2 8.75 7.98 13.66
C ASN A 2 7.22 7.98 13.53
N MET A 3 6.69 8.79 12.60
CA MET A 3 5.26 8.80 12.28
C MET A 3 4.89 7.57 11.47
N GLN A 4 3.64 7.12 11.59
CA GLN A 4 3.17 6.01 10.76
C GLN A 4 3.17 6.43 9.29
N PRO A 5 3.70 5.59 8.37
CA PRO A 5 3.67 5.86 6.95
C PRO A 5 2.24 5.89 6.42
N ARG A 6 1.99 6.73 5.42
CA ARG A 6 0.69 6.81 4.74
C ARG A 6 0.42 5.54 3.93
N TYR A 7 1.47 5.02 3.28
CA TYR A 7 1.41 3.86 2.39
C TYR A 7 2.25 2.73 2.96
N LEU A 8 1.71 1.51 2.92
CA LEU A 8 2.42 0.28 3.24
C LEU A 8 2.62 -0.52 1.96
N VAL A 9 3.83 -1.02 1.73
CA VAL A 9 4.13 -1.74 0.49
C VAL A 9 4.39 -3.20 0.82
N THR A 10 3.75 -4.10 0.07
CA THR A 10 3.88 -5.55 0.21
C THR A 10 3.94 -6.23 -1.15
N ASP A 11 4.59 -7.38 -1.23
CA ASP A 11 4.48 -8.30 -2.37
C ASP A 11 3.36 -9.33 -2.20
N THR A 12 2.77 -9.38 -1.01
CA THR A 12 1.82 -10.41 -0.60
C THR A 12 0.53 -9.79 -0.09
N PHE A 13 -0.57 -10.24 -0.67
CA PHE A 13 -1.92 -9.95 -0.21
C PHE A 13 -2.77 -11.21 -0.37
N ASP A 14 -3.26 -11.75 0.75
CA ASP A 14 -4.00 -13.00 0.77
C ASP A 14 -5.34 -12.89 1.50
N LEU A 15 -6.29 -13.76 1.14
CA LEU A 15 -7.66 -13.72 1.66
C LEU A 15 -7.74 -13.90 3.18
N ARG A 16 -6.75 -14.50 3.85
CA ARG A 16 -6.72 -14.61 5.31
C ARG A 16 -6.48 -13.26 5.97
N MET A 17 -5.80 -12.34 5.28
CA MET A 17 -5.67 -10.95 5.71
C MET A 17 -7.01 -10.22 5.71
N LEU A 18 -7.96 -10.68 4.88
CA LEU A 18 -9.34 -10.18 4.84
C LEU A 18 -10.26 -10.89 5.84
N ALA A 19 -9.91 -12.09 6.30
CA ALA A 19 -10.78 -12.91 7.13
C ALA A 19 -11.15 -12.25 8.47
N SER A 20 -10.34 -11.32 8.96
CA SER A 20 -10.62 -10.53 10.17
C SER A 20 -11.39 -9.22 9.91
N LEU A 21 -11.61 -8.84 8.64
CA LEU A 21 -12.29 -7.60 8.28
C LEU A 21 -13.80 -7.84 8.16
N THR A 22 -14.59 -7.05 8.86
CA THR A 22 -16.07 -7.05 8.78
C THR A 22 -16.59 -5.92 7.89
N VAL A 23 -15.69 -5.22 7.18
CA VAL A 23 -15.95 -3.98 6.44
C VAL A 23 -15.58 -4.14 4.97
N GLY A 24 -15.98 -3.17 4.14
CA GLY A 24 -15.73 -3.20 2.71
C GLY A 24 -14.24 -3.01 2.37
N ILE A 25 -13.84 -3.52 1.21
CA ILE A 25 -12.53 -3.26 0.63
C ILE A 25 -12.66 -2.73 -0.78
N THR A 26 -11.80 -1.80 -1.16
CA THR A 26 -11.65 -1.37 -2.54
C THR A 26 -10.29 -1.80 -3.07
N LEU A 27 -10.28 -2.24 -4.32
CA LEU A 27 -9.08 -2.65 -5.05
C LEU A 27 -8.99 -1.77 -6.29
N LYS A 28 -7.88 -1.05 -6.42
CA LYS A 28 -7.59 -0.21 -7.59
C LYS A 28 -6.25 -0.59 -8.17
N GLU A 29 -6.23 -1.04 -9.41
CA GLU A 29 -4.98 -1.22 -10.15
C GLU A 29 -4.33 0.15 -10.41
N LEU A 30 -3.02 0.22 -10.22
CA LEU A 30 -2.20 1.41 -10.42
C LEU A 30 -1.26 1.23 -11.60
N SER A 31 -1.11 2.30 -12.38
CA SER A 31 -0.03 2.41 -13.36
C SER A 31 1.30 2.74 -12.65
N LEU A 32 2.41 2.65 -13.39
CA LEU A 32 3.71 3.07 -12.85
C LEU A 32 3.73 4.58 -12.52
N ASP A 33 3.07 5.40 -13.34
CA ASP A 33 2.97 6.84 -13.11
C ASP A 33 2.21 7.14 -11.82
N ASP A 34 1.08 6.44 -11.58
CA ASP A 34 0.34 6.55 -10.32
C ASP A 34 1.25 6.23 -9.12
N VAL A 35 2.09 5.19 -9.21
CA VAL A 35 3.00 4.80 -8.13
C VAL A 35 4.07 5.87 -7.89
N CYS A 36 4.64 6.46 -8.95
CA CYS A 36 5.59 7.56 -8.84
C CYS A 36 4.98 8.76 -8.10
N ASP A 37 3.75 9.14 -8.46
CA ASP A 37 3.02 10.23 -7.79
C ASP A 37 2.79 9.93 -6.29
N LEU A 38 2.47 8.69 -5.94
CA LEU A 38 2.30 8.28 -4.55
C LEU A 38 3.61 8.36 -3.75
N ILE A 39 4.74 8.00 -4.35
CA ILE A 39 6.06 8.14 -3.74
C ILE A 39 6.34 9.61 -3.45
N GLU A 40 6.21 10.50 -4.43
CA GLU A 40 6.45 11.93 -4.26
C GLU A 40 5.57 12.53 -3.17
N ARG A 41 4.30 12.13 -3.14
CA ARG A 41 3.35 12.56 -2.11
C ARG A 41 3.75 12.08 -0.71
N ALA A 42 4.18 10.83 -0.56
CA ALA A 42 4.64 10.29 0.71
C ALA A 42 5.84 11.08 1.26
N GLU A 43 6.80 11.41 0.39
CA GLU A 43 7.97 12.21 0.76
C GLU A 43 7.59 13.67 1.11
N GLN A 44 6.62 14.25 0.42
CA GLN A 44 6.10 15.57 0.75
C GLN A 44 5.39 15.58 2.11
N GLU A 45 4.53 14.60 2.37
CA GLU A 45 3.82 14.45 3.65
C GLU A 45 4.79 14.22 4.82
N GLN A 46 5.88 13.49 4.59
CA GLN A 46 6.96 13.33 5.56
C GLN A 46 7.67 14.66 5.87
N ARG A 47 8.00 15.46 4.86
CA ARG A 47 8.60 16.80 5.04
C ARG A 47 7.69 17.75 5.81
N MET A 48 6.38 17.59 5.66
CA MET A 48 5.37 18.34 6.41
C MET A 48 5.13 17.80 7.82
N GLY A 49 5.72 16.64 8.17
CA GLY A 49 5.51 16.00 9.47
C GLY A 49 4.07 15.52 9.66
N LEU A 50 3.42 15.05 8.59
CA LEU A 50 2.06 14.47 8.65
C LEU A 50 2.11 12.94 8.80
N HIS A 51 3.00 12.30 8.04
CA HIS A 51 3.14 10.85 7.97
C HIS A 51 4.62 10.45 7.86
N GLY A 52 4.92 9.16 8.03
CA GLY A 52 6.22 8.59 7.63
C GLY A 52 6.41 8.61 6.11
N GLY A 53 7.65 8.55 5.65
CA GLY A 53 8.00 8.57 4.23
C GLY A 53 7.74 7.22 3.55
N TRP A 54 7.98 7.16 2.24
CA TRP A 54 7.80 5.94 1.46
C TRP A 54 8.66 4.78 1.99
N ALA A 55 9.92 5.09 2.33
CA ALA A 55 10.87 4.11 2.86
C ALA A 55 10.47 3.51 4.21
N ASP A 56 9.66 4.23 5.00
CA ASP A 56 9.12 3.73 6.26
C ASP A 56 8.03 2.69 6.01
N GLY A 57 7.23 2.88 4.95
CA GLY A 57 6.18 1.96 4.50
C GLY A 57 6.69 0.60 4.03
N LEU A 58 7.86 0.57 3.38
CA LEU A 58 8.52 -0.66 2.93
C LEU A 58 9.04 -1.55 4.08
N LYS A 59 9.30 -0.94 5.25
CA LYS A 59 9.89 -1.62 6.41
C LYS A 59 8.85 -1.99 7.47
N HIS A 60 7.61 -1.57 7.28
CA HIS A 60 6.59 -1.67 8.31
C HIS A 60 6.00 -3.10 8.37
N PRO A 61 5.82 -3.68 9.57
CA PRO A 61 5.11 -4.95 9.70
C PRO A 61 3.63 -4.80 9.27
N LEU A 62 3.23 -5.62 8.30
CA LEU A 62 1.91 -5.56 7.65
C LEU A 62 0.77 -6.13 8.51
N ALA A 63 1.09 -7.14 9.34
CA ALA A 63 0.11 -7.94 10.07
C ALA A 63 -0.73 -7.14 11.10
N THR A 64 -0.30 -5.94 11.48
CA THR A 64 -0.97 -5.07 12.46
C THR A 64 -1.66 -3.85 11.85
N ALA A 65 -1.62 -3.68 10.53
CA ALA A 65 -1.98 -2.40 9.90
C ALA A 65 -3.31 -2.40 9.11
N LEU A 66 -3.97 -3.55 8.98
CA LEU A 66 -5.26 -3.64 8.29
C LEU A 66 -6.39 -3.23 9.23
N ALA A 67 -6.69 -1.93 9.24
CA ALA A 67 -7.81 -1.34 9.97
C ALA A 67 -8.58 -0.38 9.05
N PRO A 68 -9.90 -0.20 9.27
CA PRO A 68 -10.64 0.88 8.62
C PRO A 68 -9.96 2.23 8.88
N ASP A 69 -9.88 3.06 7.84
CA ASP A 69 -9.21 4.38 7.87
C ASP A 69 -7.71 4.35 8.27
N GLY A 70 -7.09 3.17 8.21
CA GLY A 70 -5.67 2.96 8.46
C GLY A 70 -4.76 3.34 7.28
N PRO A 71 -3.47 2.95 7.32
CA PRO A 71 -2.55 3.11 6.20
C PRO A 71 -3.08 2.43 4.93
N ILE A 72 -2.80 3.05 3.77
CA ILE A 72 -3.18 2.51 2.46
C ILE A 72 -2.20 1.40 2.09
N LEU A 73 -2.71 0.21 1.76
CA LEU A 73 -1.84 -0.90 1.36
C LEU A 73 -1.62 -0.87 -0.15
N LEU A 74 -0.36 -0.98 -0.57
CA LEU A 74 0.09 -1.09 -1.94
C LEU A 74 0.71 -2.47 -2.15
N VAL A 75 0.08 -3.26 -3.00
CA VAL A 75 0.51 -4.62 -3.34
C VAL A 75 1.27 -4.57 -4.66
N ALA A 76 2.57 -4.87 -4.63
CA ALA A 76 3.46 -4.91 -5.77
C ALA A 76 3.83 -6.36 -6.07
N ASN A 77 3.24 -6.95 -7.11
CA ASN A 77 3.48 -8.35 -7.42
C ASN A 77 3.96 -8.53 -8.87
N GLN A 78 4.93 -9.43 -9.06
CA GLN A 78 5.34 -9.86 -10.39
C GLN A 78 4.32 -10.85 -10.94
N VAL A 79 3.80 -10.54 -12.12
CA VAL A 79 2.78 -11.34 -12.77
C VAL A 79 3.27 -11.77 -14.14
N GLN A 80 3.24 -13.08 -14.39
CA GLN A 80 3.57 -13.61 -15.70
C GLN A 80 2.46 -13.27 -16.70
N THR A 81 2.83 -12.61 -17.78
CA THR A 81 1.94 -12.32 -18.92
C THR A 81 2.46 -12.98 -20.19
N ALA A 82 1.65 -12.94 -21.25
CA ALA A 82 2.06 -13.39 -22.58
C ALA A 82 3.25 -12.61 -23.16
N GLN A 83 3.53 -11.41 -22.65
CA GLN A 83 4.61 -10.52 -23.11
C GLN A 83 5.86 -10.61 -22.22
N GLY A 84 5.81 -11.43 -21.17
CA GLY A 84 6.86 -11.51 -20.16
C GLY A 84 6.34 -11.22 -18.75
N GLU A 85 7.25 -11.24 -17.79
CA GLU A 85 6.96 -10.90 -16.41
C GLU A 85 6.84 -9.38 -16.27
N VAL A 86 5.74 -8.92 -15.68
CA VAL A 86 5.49 -7.49 -15.44
C VAL A 86 5.15 -7.25 -13.97
N MET A 87 5.60 -6.12 -13.43
CA MET A 87 5.20 -5.69 -12.10
C MET A 87 3.80 -5.08 -12.17
N ARG A 88 2.87 -5.59 -11.36
CA ARG A 88 1.53 -5.01 -11.18
C ARG A 88 1.42 -4.41 -9.80
N TRP A 89 0.75 -3.27 -9.74
CA TRP A 89 0.52 -2.54 -8.51
C TRP A 89 -0.98 -2.44 -8.25
N VAL A 90 -1.39 -2.77 -7.03
CA VAL A 90 -2.79 -2.66 -6.59
C VAL A 90 -2.82 -1.89 -5.29
N GLN A 91 -3.60 -0.82 -5.26
CA GLN A 91 -3.99 -0.13 -4.05
C GLN A 91 -5.18 -0.84 -3.41
N VAL A 92 -5.05 -1.12 -2.12
CA VAL A 92 -6.07 -1.73 -1.28
C VAL A 92 -6.41 -0.74 -0.19
N GLU A 93 -7.67 -0.34 -0.12
CA GLU A 93 -8.20 0.48 0.98
C GLU A 93 -9.31 -0.28 1.70
N ILE A 94 -9.31 -0.14 3.02
CA ILE A 94 -10.32 -0.72 3.91
C ILE A 94 -11.31 0.39 4.25
N VAL A 95 -12.55 0.24 3.76
CA VAL A 95 -13.60 1.25 3.87
C VAL A 95 -14.59 0.83 4.94
N ALA A 96 -14.80 1.68 5.94
CA ALA A 96 -15.76 1.48 7.03
C ALA A 96 -17.23 1.44 6.57
#